data_AF-A0A5C5VLL9-F1
#
_entry.id   AF-A0A5C5VLL9-F1
#
_cell.length_a   1.000
_cell.length_b   1.000
_cell.length_c   1.000
_cell.angle_alpha   90.00
_cell.angle_beta   90.00
_cell.angle_gamma   90.00
#
_symmetry.space_group_name_H-M   'P 1'
#
loop_
_entity.id
_entity.type
_entity.pdbx_description
1 polymer ?
#
loop_
_entity_poly.entity_id
_entity_poly.type
_entity_poly.pdbx_seq_one_letter_code
_entity_poly.pdbx_strand_id
1 'polypeptide(L)'
;MRDNLLGYLLNALEEDEARDVEVLAERDPEIQHDLQRLRSHVRLLDDSWVDVSPPAGLAARACAFLDAPAEVAVADDPAEAVVAETPIDEKPVPRSSRAFSAMTSDSSRFTMADMLVAAGACVAAAVIFFPALASSRMLASRLQCENNLHQVGMALHDFAYQNKQQAYPAIDTDGPADFAGSFGLPLVEQGHLKSPEFLSCAANRNENSKFRLPTLKEVAQAAPEQIPGLRANFNLVYNYNLGTQHNGRVIAPKMQGRADYPVVSDIVHVGDKGKLAPKGHGVTGVNILFDDGRVEFIRLDEIPELVRQYYFNDLGKVEAGVNENDPVLGSGFTKALSSR
;
A
#
# COMPACT_ATOMS: atom_id res chain seq x y z
N MET A 1 -15.30 -18.48 -11.37
CA MET A 1 -15.95 -17.25 -11.90
C MET A 1 -16.24 -16.26 -10.77
N ARG A 2 -16.98 -16.64 -9.71
CA ARG A 2 -17.11 -15.78 -8.51
C ARG A 2 -15.77 -15.50 -7.80
N ASP A 3 -14.88 -16.48 -7.79
CA ASP A 3 -13.54 -16.34 -7.18
C ASP A 3 -12.70 -15.26 -7.91
N ASN A 4 -12.87 -15.13 -9.23
CA ASN A 4 -12.20 -14.10 -10.02
C ASN A 4 -12.79 -12.70 -9.73
N LEU A 5 -14.10 -12.58 -9.47
CA LEU A 5 -14.69 -11.28 -9.08
C LEU A 5 -14.19 -10.81 -7.71
N LEU A 6 -14.06 -11.74 -6.75
CA LEU A 6 -13.51 -11.44 -5.44
C LEU A 6 -12.00 -11.17 -5.53
N GLY A 7 -11.26 -11.98 -6.29
CA GLY A 7 -9.83 -11.77 -6.58
C GLY A 7 -9.59 -10.42 -7.25
N TYR A 8 -10.44 -10.03 -8.19
CA TYR A 8 -10.42 -8.71 -8.83
C TYR A 8 -10.63 -7.57 -7.81
N LEU A 9 -11.66 -7.66 -6.95
CA LEU A 9 -11.91 -6.66 -5.90
C LEU A 9 -10.80 -6.60 -4.83
N LEU A 10 -10.10 -7.71 -4.62
CA LEU A 10 -8.97 -7.82 -3.69
C LEU A 10 -7.63 -7.51 -4.38
N ASN A 11 -7.63 -7.21 -5.67
CA ASN A 11 -6.45 -7.00 -6.52
C ASN A 11 -5.42 -8.16 -6.41
N ALA A 12 -5.93 -9.40 -6.38
CA ALA A 12 -5.19 -10.64 -6.21
C ALA A 12 -5.14 -11.50 -7.49
N LEU A 13 -5.50 -10.91 -8.64
CA LEU A 13 -5.44 -11.53 -9.95
C LEU A 13 -4.23 -11.03 -10.75
N GLU A 14 -3.79 -11.84 -11.70
CA GLU A 14 -2.80 -11.41 -12.71
C GLU A 14 -3.41 -10.38 -13.67
N GLU A 15 -2.56 -9.62 -14.37
CA GLU A 15 -2.96 -8.43 -15.13
C GLU A 15 -3.87 -8.76 -16.34
N ASP A 16 -3.74 -9.95 -16.91
CA ASP A 16 -4.59 -10.50 -17.95
C ASP A 16 -5.94 -11.00 -17.39
N GLU A 17 -5.92 -11.71 -16.27
CA GLU A 17 -7.14 -12.18 -15.58
C GLU A 17 -8.00 -11.02 -15.07
N ALA A 18 -7.38 -9.96 -14.55
CA ALA A 18 -8.07 -8.75 -14.12
C ALA A 18 -8.75 -8.04 -15.31
N ARG A 19 -8.06 -7.98 -16.46
CA ARG A 19 -8.59 -7.39 -17.69
C ARG A 19 -9.76 -8.19 -18.25
N ASP A 20 -9.74 -9.51 -18.15
CA ASP A 20 -10.87 -10.35 -18.52
C ASP A 20 -12.11 -10.08 -17.66
N VAL A 21 -11.92 -9.87 -16.36
CA VAL A 21 -13.01 -9.48 -15.44
C VAL A 21 -13.58 -8.10 -15.79
N GLU A 22 -12.74 -7.12 -16.14
CA GLU A 22 -13.18 -5.80 -16.62
C GLU A 22 -14.05 -5.91 -17.88
N VAL A 23 -13.57 -6.63 -18.89
CA VAL A 23 -14.30 -6.83 -20.15
C VAL A 23 -15.62 -7.54 -19.93
N LEU A 24 -15.67 -8.51 -19.01
CA LEU A 24 -16.91 -9.20 -18.62
C LEU A 24 -17.88 -8.25 -17.89
N ALA A 25 -17.38 -7.43 -16.97
CA ALA A 25 -18.19 -6.46 -16.23
C ALA A 25 -18.76 -5.34 -17.11
N GLU A 26 -18.07 -4.98 -18.20
CA GLU A 26 -18.58 -4.02 -19.19
C GLU A 26 -19.68 -4.61 -20.09
N ARG A 27 -19.66 -5.92 -20.32
CA ARG A 27 -20.59 -6.60 -21.22
C ARG A 27 -21.84 -7.14 -20.52
N ASP A 28 -21.71 -7.52 -19.25
CA ASP A 28 -22.77 -8.19 -18.50
C ASP A 28 -23.22 -7.37 -17.25
N PRO A 29 -24.46 -6.84 -17.27
CA PRO A 29 -25.03 -6.12 -16.12
C PRO A 29 -25.12 -6.96 -14.83
N GLU A 30 -25.26 -8.29 -14.92
CA GLU A 30 -25.32 -9.15 -13.73
C GLU A 30 -23.96 -9.25 -13.04
N ILE A 31 -22.88 -9.36 -13.82
CA ILE A 31 -21.50 -9.35 -13.29
C ILE A 31 -21.19 -8.00 -12.63
N GLN A 32 -21.62 -6.90 -13.24
CA GLN A 32 -21.48 -5.57 -12.66
C GLN A 32 -22.24 -5.44 -11.33
N HIS A 33 -23.45 -6.01 -11.25
CA HIS A 33 -24.24 -6.03 -10.02
C HIS A 33 -23.58 -6.87 -8.92
N ASP A 34 -23.08 -8.06 -9.25
CA ASP A 34 -22.38 -8.94 -8.31
C ASP A 34 -21.08 -8.32 -7.79
N LEU A 35 -20.32 -7.60 -8.65
CA LEU A 35 -19.15 -6.82 -8.23
C LEU A 35 -19.52 -5.69 -7.26
N GLN A 36 -20.60 -4.94 -7.53
CA GLN A 36 -21.07 -3.89 -6.61
C GLN A 36 -21.50 -4.47 -5.26
N ARG A 37 -22.19 -5.61 -5.27
CA ARG A 37 -22.62 -6.29 -4.05
C ARG A 37 -21.44 -6.79 -3.23
N LEU A 38 -20.48 -7.48 -3.84
CA LEU A 38 -19.26 -7.92 -3.16
C LEU A 38 -18.45 -6.74 -2.61
N ARG A 39 -18.32 -5.66 -3.39
CA ARG A 39 -17.64 -4.42 -2.96
C ARG A 39 -18.26 -3.84 -1.69
N SER A 40 -19.59 -3.86 -1.55
CA SER A 40 -20.28 -3.37 -0.34
C SER A 40 -19.90 -4.15 0.92
N HIS A 41 -19.66 -5.47 0.80
CA HIS A 41 -19.23 -6.30 1.92
C HIS A 41 -17.74 -6.14 2.23
N VAL A 42 -16.89 -5.99 1.21
CA VAL A 42 -15.44 -5.77 1.41
C VAL A 42 -15.18 -4.44 2.12
N ARG A 43 -15.95 -3.39 1.81
CA ARG A 43 -15.85 -2.09 2.49
C ARG A 43 -16.10 -2.14 4.00
N LEU A 44 -16.94 -3.06 4.49
CA LEU A 44 -17.17 -3.21 5.93
C LEU A 44 -15.91 -3.69 6.68
N LEU A 45 -14.94 -4.27 5.98
CA LEU A 45 -13.67 -4.72 6.54
C LEU A 45 -12.62 -3.60 6.61
N ASP A 46 -12.81 -2.50 5.89
CA ASP A 46 -11.85 -1.38 5.77
C ASP A 46 -11.80 -0.52 7.05
N ASP A 47 -12.93 -0.40 7.75
CA ASP A 47 -13.10 0.55 8.87
C ASP A 47 -12.83 -0.03 10.29
N SER A 48 -12.45 -1.30 10.42
CA SER A 48 -12.55 -2.02 11.71
C SER A 48 -11.25 -2.43 12.41
N TRP A 49 -10.07 -2.09 11.89
CA TRP A 49 -8.81 -2.54 12.49
C TRP A 49 -7.94 -1.37 12.97
N VAL A 50 -7.74 -1.30 14.29
CA VAL A 50 -6.69 -0.49 14.91
C VAL A 50 -5.43 -1.36 14.92
N ASP A 51 -4.42 -0.98 14.16
CA ASP A 51 -3.12 -1.65 14.19
C ASP A 51 -2.47 -1.42 15.57
N VAL A 52 -2.27 -2.50 16.32
CA VAL A 52 -1.62 -2.46 17.63
C VAL A 52 -0.18 -2.90 17.42
N SER A 53 0.77 -1.97 17.58
CA SER A 53 2.19 -2.30 17.42
C SER A 53 2.56 -3.48 18.34
N PRO A 54 3.23 -4.51 17.79
CA PRO A 54 3.64 -5.66 18.59
C PRO A 54 4.57 -5.20 19.72
N PRO A 55 4.51 -5.82 20.91
CA PRO A 55 5.40 -5.47 22.00
C PRO A 55 6.87 -5.54 21.58
N ALA A 56 7.67 -4.58 22.06
CA ALA A 56 9.09 -4.51 21.76
C ALA A 56 9.78 -5.88 22.02
N GLY A 57 10.59 -6.33 21.06
CA GLY A 57 11.35 -7.57 21.15
C GLY A 57 10.57 -8.86 20.81
N LEU A 58 9.31 -8.79 20.39
CA LEU A 58 8.53 -9.99 20.01
C LEU A 58 9.21 -10.82 18.90
N ALA A 59 9.75 -10.15 17.87
CA ALA A 59 10.48 -10.82 16.80
C ALA A 59 11.73 -11.55 17.31
N ALA A 60 12.51 -10.90 18.18
CA ALA A 60 13.70 -11.51 18.77
C ALA A 60 13.35 -12.73 19.65
N ARG A 61 12.25 -12.67 20.42
CA ARG A 61 11.76 -13.82 21.20
C ARG A 61 11.25 -14.96 20.32
N ALA A 62 10.58 -14.64 19.21
CA ALA A 62 10.10 -15.64 18.27
C ALA A 62 11.27 -16.36 17.58
N CYS A 63 12.30 -15.62 17.17
CA CYS A 63 13.55 -16.19 16.66
C CYS A 63 14.23 -17.08 17.72
N ALA A 64 14.38 -16.58 18.95
CA ALA A 64 14.96 -17.36 20.05
C ALA A 64 14.16 -18.65 20.35
N PHE A 65 12.83 -18.63 20.20
CA PHE A 65 11.99 -19.81 20.36
C PHE A 65 12.18 -20.84 19.23
N LEU A 66 12.38 -20.38 18.00
CA LEU A 66 12.67 -21.25 16.86
C LEU A 66 14.10 -21.81 16.89
N ASP A 67 15.05 -21.03 17.42
CA ASP A 67 16.47 -21.39 17.52
C ASP A 67 16.77 -22.36 18.68
N ALA A 68 15.84 -22.53 19.63
CA ALA A 68 15.96 -23.45 20.77
C ALA A 68 14.78 -24.44 20.86
N PRO A 69 14.67 -25.44 19.97
CA PRO A 69 13.66 -26.47 20.08
C PRO A 69 14.11 -27.57 21.06
N ALA A 70 14.19 -27.28 22.36
CA ALA A 70 14.05 -28.30 23.41
C ALA A 70 14.00 -27.71 24.83
N GLU A 71 13.03 -28.22 25.59
CA GLU A 71 12.91 -28.29 27.07
C GLU A 71 11.66 -27.60 27.65
N VAL A 72 10.48 -28.20 27.37
CA VAL A 72 9.38 -28.19 28.34
C VAL A 72 8.96 -29.64 28.62
N ALA A 73 9.45 -30.09 29.78
CA ALA A 73 8.86 -31.03 30.73
C ALA A 73 8.62 -32.50 30.32
N VAL A 74 9.60 -33.32 30.66
CA VAL A 74 9.42 -34.68 31.18
C VAL A 74 8.99 -34.58 32.66
N ALA A 75 7.77 -35.02 32.97
CA ALA A 75 7.23 -35.48 34.26
C ALA A 75 5.72 -35.73 34.01
N ASP A 76 5.07 -36.85 34.29
CA ASP A 76 5.30 -38.00 35.16
C ASP A 76 4.63 -39.23 34.54
N ASP A 77 5.21 -40.42 34.79
CA ASP A 77 4.54 -41.71 34.65
C ASP A 77 3.55 -41.87 35.84
N PRO A 78 2.35 -42.43 35.65
CA PRO A 78 2.25 -43.85 35.97
C PRO A 78 1.30 -44.64 35.07
N ALA A 79 1.75 -45.84 34.73
CA ALA A 79 1.06 -47.13 34.91
C ALA A 79 1.03 -47.98 33.62
N GLU A 80 1.85 -49.02 33.68
CA GLU A 80 1.73 -50.34 33.03
C GLU A 80 0.48 -50.58 32.18
N ALA A 81 0.70 -50.75 30.87
CA ALA A 81 -0.11 -51.64 30.06
C ALA A 81 0.82 -52.45 29.16
N VAL A 82 1.11 -53.68 29.62
CA VAL A 82 1.79 -54.72 28.86
C VAL A 82 0.94 -55.05 27.63
N VAL A 83 1.46 -54.78 26.43
CA VAL A 83 0.88 -55.31 25.19
C VAL A 83 1.78 -56.44 24.72
N ALA A 84 1.30 -57.66 24.89
CA ALA A 84 1.92 -58.86 24.36
C ALA A 84 1.90 -58.81 22.81
N GLU A 85 3.05 -59.03 22.19
CA GLU A 85 3.18 -59.19 20.74
C GLU A 85 2.47 -60.50 20.32
N THR A 86 1.45 -60.39 19.48
CA THR A 86 0.88 -61.55 18.76
C THR A 86 1.54 -61.70 17.39
N PRO A 87 1.82 -62.93 16.92
CA PRO A 87 2.50 -63.17 15.64
C PRO A 87 1.62 -62.73 14.46
N ILE A 88 2.25 -62.10 13.47
CA ILE A 88 1.61 -61.65 12.22
C ILE A 88 1.41 -62.87 11.30
N ASP A 89 0.16 -63.21 11.00
CA ASP A 89 -0.21 -64.26 10.04
C ASP A 89 -0.24 -63.66 8.61
N GLU A 90 0.72 -64.04 7.77
CA GLU A 90 0.85 -63.62 6.37
C GLU A 90 -0.14 -64.34 5.44
N LYS A 91 -1.43 -64.02 5.53
CA LYS A 91 -2.39 -64.34 4.46
C LYS A 91 -3.10 -63.09 3.94
N PRO A 92 -3.17 -62.90 2.60
CA PRO A 92 -3.79 -61.72 2.03
C PRO A 92 -5.31 -61.79 2.23
N VAL A 93 -5.83 -60.91 3.09
CA VAL A 93 -7.27 -60.71 3.26
C VAL A 93 -7.81 -59.94 2.05
N PRO A 94 -8.87 -60.43 1.37
CA PRO A 94 -9.45 -59.70 0.25
C PRO A 94 -10.01 -58.36 0.74
N ARG A 95 -9.54 -57.27 0.14
CA ARG A 95 -10.03 -55.90 0.39
C ARG A 95 -11.53 -55.85 0.06
N SER A 96 -12.38 -55.91 1.09
CA SER A 96 -13.78 -55.57 0.92
C SER A 96 -13.86 -54.07 0.60
N SER A 97 -14.39 -53.72 -0.56
CA SER A 97 -14.64 -52.36 -1.06
C SER A 97 -15.70 -51.58 -0.25
N ARG A 98 -15.87 -51.88 1.04
CA ARG A 98 -16.88 -51.28 1.91
C ARG A 98 -16.48 -49.92 2.49
N ALA A 99 -15.22 -49.51 2.37
CA ALA A 99 -14.77 -48.21 2.90
C ALA A 99 -15.43 -47.01 2.17
N PHE A 100 -15.82 -47.19 0.89
CA PHE A 100 -16.42 -46.10 0.10
C PHE A 100 -17.96 -46.11 0.06
N SER A 101 -18.61 -47.25 0.37
CA SER A 101 -20.09 -47.31 0.46
C SER A 101 -20.64 -46.79 1.79
N ALA A 102 -19.82 -46.68 2.83
CA ALA A 102 -20.25 -46.11 4.11
C ALA A 102 -20.40 -44.57 4.09
N MET A 103 -19.90 -43.89 3.05
CA MET A 103 -20.02 -42.42 2.93
C MET A 103 -21.30 -41.97 2.20
N THR A 104 -22.10 -42.88 1.64
CA THR A 104 -23.29 -42.52 0.84
C THR A 104 -24.60 -43.17 1.27
N SER A 105 -24.65 -43.84 2.42
CA SER A 105 -25.90 -44.32 2.99
C SER A 105 -25.96 -44.02 4.50
N ASP A 106 -26.58 -42.91 4.86
CA ASP A 106 -27.86 -42.89 5.59
C ASP A 106 -28.16 -41.43 5.95
N SER A 107 -29.43 -41.07 6.00
CA SER A 107 -29.89 -39.76 6.45
C SER A 107 -29.51 -39.55 7.93
N SER A 108 -28.30 -39.06 8.17
CA SER A 108 -27.86 -38.60 9.48
C SER A 108 -28.80 -37.48 9.92
N ARG A 109 -29.60 -37.77 10.94
CA ARG A 109 -30.40 -36.78 11.66
C ARG A 109 -29.41 -35.85 12.37
N PHE A 110 -29.11 -34.74 11.71
CA PHE A 110 -28.27 -33.68 12.24
C PHE A 110 -28.73 -33.30 13.65
N THR A 111 -27.89 -33.50 14.66
CA THR A 111 -28.25 -33.12 16.03
C THR A 111 -28.01 -31.62 16.24
N MET A 112 -28.72 -31.00 17.18
CA MET A 112 -28.45 -29.59 17.54
C MET A 112 -27.00 -29.38 18.02
N ALA A 113 -26.38 -30.41 18.60
CA ALA A 113 -24.98 -30.37 19.02
C ALA A 113 -24.03 -30.31 17.81
N ASP A 114 -24.27 -31.11 16.77
CA ASP A 114 -23.46 -31.08 15.54
C ASP A 114 -23.52 -29.71 14.86
N MET A 115 -24.70 -29.08 14.86
CA MET A 115 -24.87 -27.73 14.34
C MET A 115 -24.09 -26.69 15.16
N LEU A 116 -24.07 -26.81 16.48
CA LEU A 116 -23.32 -25.91 17.36
C LEU A 116 -21.81 -26.04 17.16
N VAL A 117 -21.28 -27.26 17.04
CA VAL A 117 -19.85 -27.49 16.79
C VAL A 117 -19.45 -26.95 15.42
N ALA A 118 -20.24 -27.23 14.38
CA ALA A 118 -19.98 -26.71 13.03
C ALA A 118 -20.01 -25.17 13.00
N ALA A 119 -21.00 -24.55 13.63
CA ALA A 119 -21.08 -23.09 13.73
C ALA A 119 -19.89 -22.51 14.51
N GLY A 120 -19.48 -23.15 15.61
CA GLY A 120 -18.30 -22.77 16.38
C GLY A 120 -17.01 -22.83 15.56
N ALA A 121 -16.83 -23.88 14.77
CA ALA A 121 -15.68 -24.02 13.87
C ALA A 121 -15.68 -22.94 12.78
N CYS A 122 -16.83 -22.63 12.18
CA CYS A 122 -16.96 -21.54 11.20
C CYS A 122 -16.63 -20.17 11.81
N VAL A 123 -17.09 -19.89 13.04
CA VAL A 123 -16.78 -18.63 13.75
C VAL A 123 -15.30 -18.55 14.07
N ALA A 124 -14.69 -19.63 14.58
CA ALA A 124 -13.26 -19.67 14.86
C ALA A 124 -12.41 -19.46 13.59
N ALA A 125 -12.79 -20.10 12.49
CA ALA A 125 -12.17 -19.89 11.19
C ALA A 125 -12.29 -18.43 10.75
N ALA A 126 -13.49 -17.85 10.77
CA ALA A 126 -13.72 -16.45 10.40
C ALA A 126 -12.83 -15.48 11.21
N VAL A 127 -12.75 -15.67 12.53
CA VAL A 127 -11.92 -14.84 13.42
C VAL A 127 -10.44 -14.87 13.03
N ILE A 128 -9.94 -15.96 12.47
CA ILE A 128 -8.55 -16.07 12.01
C ILE A 128 -8.37 -15.54 10.58
N PHE A 129 -9.31 -15.86 9.68
CA PHE A 129 -9.19 -15.51 8.25
C PHE A 129 -9.39 -14.01 7.98
N PHE A 130 -10.33 -13.35 8.65
CA PHE A 130 -10.62 -11.94 8.38
C PHE A 130 -9.44 -11.00 8.69
N PRO A 131 -8.76 -11.08 9.86
CA PRO A 131 -7.57 -10.26 10.14
C PRO A 131 -6.43 -10.54 9.16
N ALA A 132 -6.20 -11.81 8.82
CA ALA A 132 -5.16 -12.19 7.88
C ALA A 132 -5.41 -11.58 6.49
N LEU A 133 -6.66 -11.63 6.01
CA LEU A 133 -7.05 -11.04 4.73
C LEU A 133 -6.86 -9.52 4.71
N ALA A 134 -7.25 -8.82 5.79
CA ALA A 134 -7.05 -7.39 5.93
C ALA A 134 -5.55 -7.01 5.89
N SER A 135 -4.71 -7.73 6.64
CA SER A 135 -3.25 -7.51 6.62
C SER A 135 -2.65 -7.73 5.24
N SER A 136 -3.11 -8.75 4.51
CA SER A 136 -2.63 -9.06 3.15
C SER A 136 -2.96 -7.92 2.18
N ARG A 137 -4.19 -7.37 2.25
CA ARG A 137 -4.61 -6.24 1.42
C ARG A 137 -3.80 -4.97 1.72
N MET A 138 -3.49 -4.71 2.98
CA MET A 138 -2.64 -3.58 3.38
C MET A 138 -1.22 -3.72 2.82
N LEU A 139 -0.62 -4.91 2.95
CA LEU A 139 0.69 -5.21 2.38
C LEU A 139 0.70 -5.08 0.85
N ALA A 140 -0.33 -5.60 0.17
CA ALA A 140 -0.47 -5.45 -1.28
C ALA A 140 -0.56 -3.97 -1.71
N SER A 141 -1.37 -3.18 -1.01
CA SER A 141 -1.50 -1.74 -1.28
C SER A 141 -0.18 -0.98 -1.08
N ARG A 142 0.60 -1.36 -0.06
CA ARG A 142 1.94 -0.81 0.20
C ARG A 142 2.90 -1.17 -0.93
N LEU A 143 3.00 -2.45 -1.30
CA LEU A 143 3.88 -2.92 -2.38
C LEU A 143 3.54 -2.25 -3.71
N GLN A 144 2.25 -2.02 -3.97
CA GLN A 144 1.83 -1.29 -5.16
C GLN A 144 2.30 0.17 -5.15
N CYS A 145 2.27 0.86 -4.00
CA CYS A 145 2.77 2.24 -3.91
C CYS A 145 4.29 2.30 -4.01
N GLU A 146 5.00 1.35 -3.41
CA GLU A 146 6.44 1.17 -3.59
C GLU A 146 6.78 1.00 -5.07
N ASN A 147 6.07 0.11 -5.79
CA ASN A 147 6.25 -0.06 -7.22
C ASN A 147 5.92 1.22 -8.02
N ASN A 148 4.85 1.94 -7.68
CA ASN A 148 4.53 3.21 -8.33
C ASN A 148 5.65 4.24 -8.12
N LEU A 149 6.22 4.33 -6.91
CA LEU A 149 7.34 5.22 -6.62
C LEU A 149 8.60 4.82 -7.40
N HIS A 150 8.86 3.51 -7.59
CA HIS A 150 9.93 3.08 -8.50
C HIS A 150 9.67 3.50 -9.94
N GLN A 151 8.43 3.38 -10.45
CA GLN A 151 8.07 3.87 -11.78
C GLN A 151 8.25 5.38 -11.91
N VAL A 152 7.88 6.15 -10.88
CA VAL A 152 8.11 7.60 -10.82
C VAL A 152 9.60 7.93 -10.74
N GLY A 153 10.39 7.18 -9.96
CA GLY A 153 11.83 7.36 -9.84
C GLY A 153 12.56 7.14 -11.15
N MET A 154 12.21 6.07 -11.89
CA MET A 154 12.74 5.86 -13.23
C MET A 154 12.38 7.00 -14.19
N ALA A 155 11.13 7.48 -14.15
CA ALA A 155 10.70 8.61 -14.98
C ALA A 155 11.44 9.92 -14.61
N LEU A 156 11.69 10.15 -13.32
CA LEU A 156 12.46 11.29 -12.83
C LEU A 156 13.92 11.23 -13.26
N HIS A 157 14.57 10.08 -13.14
CA HIS A 157 15.94 9.88 -13.61
C HIS A 157 16.05 10.04 -15.13
N ASP A 158 15.11 9.50 -15.91
CA ASP A 158 15.09 9.69 -17.37
C ASP A 158 14.89 11.16 -17.75
N PHE A 159 13.96 11.86 -17.09
CA PHE A 159 13.77 13.30 -17.26
C PHE A 159 15.05 14.10 -16.94
N ALA A 160 15.67 13.82 -15.79
CA ALA A 160 16.88 14.50 -15.37
C ALA A 160 18.07 14.20 -16.30
N TYR A 161 18.18 12.97 -16.80
CA TYR A 161 19.23 12.57 -17.74
C TYR A 161 19.12 13.30 -19.08
N GLN A 162 17.91 13.56 -19.56
CA GLN A 162 17.66 14.32 -20.78
C GLN A 162 17.80 15.84 -20.58
N ASN A 163 17.77 16.30 -19.33
CA ASN A 163 17.99 17.69 -18.96
C ASN A 163 19.49 18.00 -18.83
N LYS A 164 19.97 19.05 -19.54
CA LYS A 164 21.38 19.48 -19.49
C LYS A 164 21.88 19.81 -18.08
N GLN A 165 21.00 20.19 -17.18
CA GLN A 165 21.33 20.55 -15.79
C GLN A 165 21.26 19.37 -14.82
N GLN A 166 20.91 18.17 -15.31
CA GLN A 166 20.63 17.00 -14.47
C GLN A 166 19.64 17.31 -13.35
N ALA A 167 18.65 18.16 -13.65
CA ALA A 167 17.66 18.61 -12.69
C ALA A 167 16.33 17.89 -12.92
N TYR A 168 15.69 17.49 -11.83
CA TYR A 168 14.31 17.02 -11.80
C TYR A 168 13.33 18.15 -12.17
N PRO A 169 12.05 17.85 -12.40
CA PRO A 169 11.05 18.86 -12.73
C PRO A 169 11.04 20.03 -11.74
N ALA A 170 11.14 21.24 -12.28
CA ALA A 170 11.08 22.48 -11.50
C ALA A 170 9.63 22.84 -11.16
N ILE A 171 9.42 23.40 -9.98
CA ILE A 171 8.14 24.03 -9.61
C ILE A 171 8.17 25.48 -10.07
N ASP A 172 7.22 25.86 -10.93
CA ASP A 172 7.10 27.23 -11.42
C ASP A 172 6.46 28.13 -10.36
N THR A 173 7.29 28.86 -9.61
CA THR A 173 6.84 29.73 -8.52
C THR A 173 6.11 30.99 -8.99
N ASP A 174 6.25 31.36 -10.26
CA ASP A 174 5.62 32.57 -10.80
C ASP A 174 4.32 32.24 -11.57
N GLY A 175 4.02 30.94 -11.77
CA GLY A 175 2.87 30.44 -12.50
C GLY A 175 1.78 29.80 -11.64
N PRO A 176 0.65 29.41 -12.26
CA PRO A 176 -0.46 28.74 -11.56
C PRO A 176 -0.12 27.34 -11.00
N ALA A 177 1.02 26.78 -11.41
CA ALA A 177 1.57 25.48 -11.04
C ALA A 177 2.63 25.55 -9.91
N ASP A 178 2.53 26.54 -9.01
CA ASP A 178 3.46 26.86 -7.91
C ASP A 178 3.54 25.83 -6.75
N PHE A 179 3.07 24.61 -6.96
CA PHE A 179 2.87 23.59 -5.93
C PHE A 179 3.55 22.27 -6.25
N ALA A 180 3.84 21.46 -5.22
CA ALA A 180 4.66 20.25 -5.34
C ALA A 180 4.14 19.27 -6.40
N GLY A 181 2.83 19.02 -6.43
CA GLY A 181 2.20 18.04 -7.34
C GLY A 181 2.33 18.37 -8.83
N SER A 182 2.75 19.58 -9.20
CA SER A 182 2.94 19.96 -10.60
C SER A 182 4.11 19.24 -11.27
N PHE A 183 5.02 18.62 -10.50
CA PHE A 183 6.16 17.85 -11.02
C PHE A 183 5.74 16.72 -11.98
N GLY A 184 4.56 16.14 -11.76
CA GLY A 184 4.04 15.05 -12.58
C GLY A 184 3.61 15.50 -13.98
N LEU A 185 3.31 16.79 -14.16
CA LEU A 185 2.85 17.35 -15.44
C LEU A 185 3.88 17.17 -16.55
N PRO A 186 5.13 17.68 -16.44
CA PRO A 186 6.12 17.47 -17.48
C PRO A 186 6.50 16.00 -17.65
N LEU A 187 6.46 15.17 -16.60
CA LEU A 187 6.76 13.74 -16.71
C LEU A 187 5.76 13.01 -17.60
N VAL A 188 4.47 13.30 -17.45
CA VAL A 188 3.41 12.69 -18.26
C VAL A 188 3.40 13.28 -19.67
N GLU A 189 3.49 14.62 -19.80
CA GLU A 189 3.41 15.28 -21.11
C GLU A 189 4.59 14.97 -22.04
N GLN A 190 5.79 14.81 -21.49
CA GLN A 190 6.99 14.45 -22.25
C GLN A 190 7.13 12.94 -22.45
N GLY A 191 6.21 12.14 -21.89
CA GLY A 191 6.16 10.70 -22.08
C GLY A 191 7.14 9.89 -21.23
N HIS A 192 7.81 10.51 -20.24
CA HIS A 192 8.64 9.78 -19.27
C HIS A 192 7.82 8.87 -18.36
N LEU A 193 6.58 9.27 -18.06
CA LEU A 193 5.64 8.49 -17.28
C LEU A 193 4.45 8.04 -18.15
N LYS A 194 4.30 6.71 -18.30
CA LYS A 194 3.31 6.11 -19.21
C LYS A 194 1.86 6.44 -18.85
N SER A 195 1.55 6.58 -17.57
CA SER A 195 0.20 6.83 -17.07
C SER A 195 0.25 7.78 -15.88
N PRO A 196 -0.65 8.78 -15.79
CA PRO A 196 -0.74 9.65 -14.62
C PRO A 196 -1.12 8.89 -13.35
N GLU A 197 -1.67 7.68 -13.46
CA GLU A 197 -2.05 6.86 -12.32
C GLU A 197 -0.87 6.50 -11.42
N PHE A 198 0.34 6.37 -11.98
CA PHE A 198 1.55 6.11 -11.21
C PHE A 198 1.92 7.27 -10.25
N LEU A 199 1.32 8.45 -10.41
CA LEU A 199 1.53 9.59 -9.49
C LEU A 199 0.65 9.50 -8.24
N SER A 200 -0.30 8.57 -8.18
CA SER A 200 -1.28 8.47 -7.09
C SER A 200 -1.11 7.20 -6.28
N CYS A 201 -1.15 7.37 -4.95
CA CYS A 201 -1.23 6.26 -4.00
C CYS A 201 -2.47 5.39 -4.28
N ALA A 202 -2.28 4.08 -4.42
CA ALA A 202 -3.34 3.12 -4.74
C ALA A 202 -4.44 3.08 -3.67
N ALA A 203 -4.09 3.24 -2.38
CA ALA A 203 -5.05 3.22 -1.29
C ALA A 203 -6.04 4.40 -1.31
N ASN A 204 -5.68 5.51 -1.96
CA ASN A 204 -6.56 6.68 -2.07
C ASN A 204 -7.28 6.77 -3.42
N ARG A 205 -7.05 5.81 -4.34
CA ARG A 205 -7.78 5.78 -5.61
C ARG A 205 -9.19 5.28 -5.35
N ASN A 206 -10.18 6.10 -5.69
CA ASN A 206 -11.55 5.64 -5.79
C ASN A 206 -11.67 4.89 -7.12
N GLU A 207 -11.94 3.58 -7.12
CA GLU A 207 -11.99 2.71 -8.31
C GLU A 207 -12.96 3.22 -9.41
N ASN A 208 -13.88 4.14 -9.07
CA ASN A 208 -14.85 4.73 -10.00
C ASN A 208 -14.48 6.14 -10.51
N SER A 209 -13.39 6.74 -10.05
CA SER A 209 -12.95 8.07 -10.50
C SER A 209 -11.72 7.94 -11.39
N LYS A 210 -11.84 8.33 -12.66
CA LYS A 210 -10.66 8.52 -13.51
C LYS A 210 -9.83 9.65 -12.92
N PHE A 211 -8.73 9.30 -12.25
CA PHE A 211 -7.73 10.27 -11.84
C PHE A 211 -7.27 11.01 -13.10
N ARG A 212 -7.67 12.27 -13.24
CA ARG A 212 -7.31 13.11 -14.38
C ARG A 212 -6.30 14.13 -13.92
N LEU A 213 -5.07 13.97 -14.42
CA LEU A 213 -4.07 15.01 -14.35
C LEU A 213 -4.36 16.05 -15.45
N PRO A 214 -4.50 17.34 -15.13
CA PRO A 214 -4.66 18.39 -16.14
C PRO A 214 -3.36 18.52 -16.97
N THR A 215 -3.43 19.18 -18.12
CA THR A 215 -2.23 19.50 -18.91
C THR A 215 -1.54 20.78 -18.39
N LEU A 216 -0.24 20.96 -18.66
CA LEU A 216 0.48 22.21 -18.42
C LEU A 216 -0.24 23.39 -19.09
N LYS A 217 -0.78 23.18 -20.30
CA LYS A 217 -1.54 24.22 -21.01
C LYS A 217 -2.84 24.56 -20.28
N GLU A 218 -3.59 23.56 -19.80
CA GLU A 218 -4.81 23.78 -19.01
C GLU A 218 -4.51 24.53 -17.71
N VAL A 219 -3.43 24.17 -17.01
CA VAL A 219 -3.03 24.86 -15.77
C VAL A 219 -2.54 26.27 -16.05
N ALA A 220 -1.71 26.47 -17.07
CA ALA A 220 -1.14 27.78 -17.45
C ALA A 220 -2.20 28.77 -17.95
N GLN A 221 -3.27 28.28 -18.59
CA GLN A 221 -4.35 29.11 -19.15
C GLN A 221 -5.57 29.23 -18.22
N ALA A 222 -5.55 28.59 -17.05
CA ALA A 222 -6.66 28.61 -16.12
C ALA A 222 -6.91 30.03 -15.58
N ALA A 223 -8.18 30.44 -15.58
CA ALA A 223 -8.57 31.68 -14.91
C ALA A 223 -8.35 31.54 -13.38
N PRO A 224 -8.04 32.62 -12.65
CA PRO A 224 -7.79 32.57 -11.20
C PRO A 224 -8.88 31.84 -10.40
N GLU A 225 -10.14 31.93 -10.83
CA GLU A 225 -11.27 31.28 -10.17
C GLU A 225 -11.30 29.75 -10.37
N GLN A 226 -10.65 29.23 -11.42
CA GLN A 226 -10.60 27.80 -11.75
C GLN A 226 -9.42 27.08 -11.10
N ILE A 227 -8.40 27.82 -10.68
CA ILE A 227 -7.17 27.29 -10.07
C ILE A 227 -7.48 26.41 -8.83
N PRO A 228 -8.35 26.79 -7.88
CA PRO A 228 -8.65 25.93 -6.73
C PRO A 228 -9.25 24.57 -7.12
N GLY A 229 -10.13 24.55 -8.12
CA GLY A 229 -10.74 23.31 -8.61
C GLY A 229 -9.73 22.40 -9.32
N LEU A 230 -8.81 22.98 -10.10
CA LEU A 230 -7.72 22.23 -10.71
C LEU A 230 -6.75 21.66 -9.66
N ARG A 231 -6.45 22.44 -8.61
CA ARG A 231 -5.60 22.02 -7.49
C ARG A 231 -6.17 20.84 -6.70
N ALA A 232 -7.50 20.73 -6.60
CA ALA A 232 -8.14 19.62 -5.88
C ALA A 232 -7.76 18.24 -6.45
N ASN A 233 -7.48 18.14 -7.75
CA ASN A 233 -7.04 16.89 -8.38
C ASN A 233 -5.66 16.43 -7.90
N PHE A 234 -4.82 17.35 -7.39
CA PHE A 234 -3.48 17.03 -6.91
C PHE A 234 -3.45 16.53 -5.47
N ASN A 235 -4.60 16.47 -4.77
CA ASN A 235 -4.67 15.91 -3.42
C ASN A 235 -4.33 14.41 -3.37
N LEU A 236 -4.41 13.74 -4.51
CA LEU A 236 -4.06 12.32 -4.66
C LEU A 236 -2.64 12.10 -5.20
N VAL A 237 -1.93 13.18 -5.55
CA VAL A 237 -0.57 13.08 -6.09
C VAL A 237 0.42 12.94 -4.95
N TYR A 238 1.43 12.08 -5.16
CA TYR A 238 2.55 11.91 -4.25
C TYR A 238 3.21 13.23 -3.84
N ASN A 239 3.78 13.24 -2.64
CA ASN A 239 4.55 14.38 -2.19
C ASN A 239 5.84 14.49 -3.02
N TYR A 240 6.30 15.71 -3.26
CA TYR A 240 7.48 15.97 -4.08
C TYR A 240 8.40 16.99 -3.40
N ASN A 241 9.70 16.86 -3.66
CA ASN A 241 10.71 17.77 -3.14
C ASN A 241 10.53 19.18 -3.74
N LEU A 242 10.29 20.15 -2.85
CA LEU A 242 9.99 21.55 -3.17
C LEU A 242 11.20 22.31 -3.76
N GLY A 243 12.37 21.68 -3.82
CA GLY A 243 13.61 22.32 -4.21
C GLY A 243 14.15 23.22 -3.11
N THR A 244 15.03 24.14 -3.49
CA THR A 244 15.75 25.00 -2.55
C THR A 244 15.64 26.47 -2.95
N GLN A 245 15.62 27.34 -1.96
CA GLN A 245 15.48 28.77 -2.15
C GLN A 245 16.85 29.41 -2.36
N HIS A 246 17.01 30.13 -3.46
CA HIS A 246 18.19 30.93 -3.72
C HIS A 246 17.80 32.28 -4.32
N ASN A 247 18.09 33.37 -3.59
CA ASN A 247 17.75 34.75 -4.00
C ASN A 247 16.26 34.94 -4.34
N GLY A 248 15.36 34.32 -3.58
CA GLY A 248 13.91 34.43 -3.78
C GLY A 248 13.39 33.68 -5.01
N ARG A 249 14.15 32.71 -5.53
CA ARG A 249 13.71 31.75 -6.54
C ARG A 249 13.88 30.34 -6.02
N VAL A 250 13.05 29.43 -6.50
CA VAL A 250 13.19 28.00 -6.22
C VAL A 250 14.06 27.36 -7.28
N ILE A 251 15.11 26.67 -6.84
CA ILE A 251 15.98 25.85 -7.66
C ILE A 251 15.50 24.41 -7.54
N ALA A 252 15.25 23.78 -8.68
CA ALA A 252 14.82 22.39 -8.74
C ALA A 252 15.87 21.44 -8.14
N PRO A 253 15.45 20.34 -7.51
CA PRO A 253 16.38 19.33 -7.02
C PRO A 253 17.14 18.70 -8.19
N LYS A 254 18.43 18.39 -7.96
CA LYS A 254 19.32 17.79 -8.96
C LYS A 254 19.49 16.30 -8.69
N MET A 255 19.58 15.53 -9.76
CA MET A 255 19.95 14.12 -9.74
C MET A 255 21.45 14.01 -9.45
N GLN A 256 21.80 13.67 -8.21
CA GLN A 256 23.19 13.55 -7.74
C GLN A 256 23.50 12.16 -7.17
N GLY A 257 22.50 11.28 -7.06
CA GLY A 257 22.65 9.93 -6.51
C GLY A 257 22.88 9.93 -5.00
N ARG A 258 22.27 10.86 -4.27
CA ARG A 258 22.42 10.98 -2.81
C ARG A 258 21.51 9.99 -2.06
N ALA A 259 22.10 9.17 -1.20
CA ALA A 259 21.39 8.12 -0.46
C ALA A 259 20.37 8.65 0.56
N ASP A 260 20.65 9.83 1.16
CA ASP A 260 19.83 10.43 2.23
C ASP A 260 19.07 11.68 1.76
N TYR A 261 18.81 11.79 0.46
CA TYR A 261 18.08 12.93 -0.12
C TYR A 261 16.72 12.50 -0.68
N PRO A 262 15.60 12.76 0.02
CA PRO A 262 14.28 12.37 -0.44
C PRO A 262 13.82 13.24 -1.61
N VAL A 263 13.22 12.60 -2.62
CA VAL A 263 12.71 13.25 -3.83
C VAL A 263 11.19 13.16 -3.92
N VAL A 264 10.61 12.00 -3.62
CA VAL A 264 9.17 11.76 -3.64
C VAL A 264 8.79 10.95 -2.40
N SER A 265 7.58 11.14 -1.86
CA SER A 265 7.03 10.21 -0.88
C SER A 265 5.56 9.90 -1.12
N ASP A 266 5.05 8.90 -0.40
CA ASP A 266 3.63 8.75 -0.16
C ASP A 266 3.01 10.05 0.36
N ILE A 267 1.69 10.14 0.29
CA ILE A 267 0.96 11.36 0.61
C ILE A 267 1.02 11.60 2.11
N VAL A 268 1.66 12.69 2.51
CA VAL A 268 1.73 13.14 3.90
C VAL A 268 1.28 14.58 3.97
N HIS A 269 0.34 14.86 4.86
CA HIS A 269 -0.08 16.22 5.16
C HIS A 269 0.52 16.69 6.47
N VAL A 270 0.99 17.93 6.49
CA VAL A 270 1.42 18.62 7.70
C VAL A 270 0.23 19.43 8.22
N GLY A 271 -0.33 19.04 9.37
CA GLY A 271 -1.43 19.77 9.99
C GLY A 271 -0.97 21.01 10.77
N ASP A 272 -1.92 21.81 11.29
CA ASP A 272 -1.68 23.12 11.92
C ASP A 272 -0.68 23.16 13.08
N LYS A 273 -0.43 22.01 13.73
CA LYS A 273 0.54 21.87 14.83
C LYS A 273 1.85 21.20 14.38
N GLY A 274 2.10 21.14 13.07
CA GLY A 274 3.21 20.40 12.49
C GLY A 274 3.10 18.89 12.68
N LYS A 275 1.90 18.36 12.92
CA LYS A 275 1.69 16.90 13.03
C LYS A 275 1.64 16.32 11.62
N LEU A 276 2.48 15.32 11.36
CA LEU A 276 2.43 14.55 10.13
C LEU A 276 1.20 13.63 10.17
N ALA A 277 0.40 13.71 9.11
CA ALA A 277 -0.78 12.89 8.91
C ALA A 277 -0.63 12.22 7.53
N PRO A 278 -0.11 10.98 7.50
CA PRO A 278 -0.12 10.16 6.30
C PRO A 278 -1.55 10.00 5.81
N LYS A 279 -1.72 10.11 4.49
CA LYS A 279 -2.98 9.87 3.80
C LYS A 279 -2.75 8.70 2.86
N GLY A 280 -3.28 7.54 3.23
CA GLY A 280 -3.12 6.33 2.44
C GLY A 280 -2.41 5.27 3.25
N HIS A 281 -2.93 4.05 3.12
CA HIS A 281 -2.60 2.86 3.91
C HIS A 281 -2.99 3.05 5.40
N GLY A 282 -3.80 2.15 5.95
CA GLY A 282 -4.17 2.14 7.39
C GLY A 282 -2.99 1.87 8.34
N VAL A 283 -1.76 2.09 7.88
CA VAL A 283 -0.49 1.76 8.52
C VAL A 283 0.18 3.07 8.90
N THR A 284 0.81 3.11 10.07
CA THR A 284 1.60 4.25 10.55
C THR A 284 2.93 4.33 9.80
N GLY A 285 2.96 4.34 8.47
CA GLY A 285 4.20 4.33 7.68
C GLY A 285 4.09 5.05 6.34
N VAL A 286 5.22 5.46 5.77
CA VAL A 286 5.31 6.17 4.49
C VAL A 286 6.44 5.59 3.65
N ASN A 287 6.20 5.36 2.36
CA ASN A 287 7.28 5.10 1.41
C ASN A 287 7.93 6.42 0.99
N ILE A 288 9.27 6.44 0.95
CA ILE A 288 10.07 7.57 0.50
C ILE A 288 11.02 7.09 -0.60
N LEU A 289 10.98 7.75 -1.74
CA LEU A 289 11.94 7.60 -2.83
C LEU A 289 13.09 8.59 -2.62
N PHE A 290 14.31 8.06 -2.60
CA PHE A 290 15.55 8.81 -2.50
C PHE A 290 16.19 9.08 -3.88
N ASP A 291 17.10 10.04 -3.92
CA ASP A 291 17.79 10.49 -5.14
C ASP A 291 18.63 9.40 -5.82
N ASP A 292 19.11 8.42 -5.05
CA ASP A 292 19.79 7.22 -5.57
C ASP A 292 18.83 6.17 -6.20
N GLY A 293 17.51 6.40 -6.13
CA GLY A 293 16.49 5.50 -6.67
C GLY A 293 15.98 4.45 -5.68
N ARG A 294 16.52 4.40 -4.45
CA ARG A 294 15.99 3.53 -3.38
C ARG A 294 14.62 4.03 -2.94
N VAL A 295 13.67 3.11 -2.79
CA VAL A 295 12.42 3.35 -2.07
C VAL A 295 12.50 2.65 -0.72
N GLU A 296 12.22 3.37 0.35
CA GLU A 296 12.22 2.83 1.71
C GLU A 296 10.91 3.15 2.42
N PHE A 297 10.34 2.15 3.07
CA PHE A 297 9.17 2.33 3.94
C PHE A 297 9.62 2.66 5.35
N ILE A 298 9.23 3.84 5.84
CA ILE A 298 9.56 4.31 7.19
C ILE A 298 8.30 4.42 8.03
N ARG A 299 8.32 3.80 9.21
CA ARG A 299 7.21 3.81 10.16
C ARG A 299 7.17 5.09 10.99
N LEU A 300 6.06 5.81 10.96
CA LEU A 300 5.76 7.03 11.72
C LEU A 300 5.79 6.89 13.24
N ASP A 301 5.45 5.72 13.78
CA ASP A 301 5.55 5.43 15.20
C ASP A 301 6.99 5.14 15.66
N GLU A 302 7.87 4.79 14.71
CA GLU A 302 9.30 4.55 14.93
C GLU A 302 10.16 5.75 14.50
N ILE A 303 9.56 6.84 13.97
CA ILE A 303 10.27 8.01 13.45
C ILE A 303 11.15 8.65 14.54
N PRO A 304 12.49 8.60 14.41
CA PRO A 304 13.37 9.58 15.05
C PRO A 304 13.06 10.95 14.42
N GLU A 305 13.43 12.08 15.03
CA GLU A 305 13.27 13.44 14.45
C GLU A 305 13.63 13.55 12.94
N LEU A 306 14.46 12.63 12.43
CA LEU A 306 14.87 12.41 11.06
C LEU A 306 13.76 12.51 9.99
N VAL A 307 12.64 11.78 10.06
CA VAL A 307 11.63 11.87 8.96
C VAL A 307 10.84 13.17 9.04
N ARG A 308 10.68 13.73 10.25
CA ARG A 308 10.08 15.05 10.42
C ARG A 308 10.90 16.10 9.65
N GLN A 309 12.23 15.98 9.65
CA GLN A 309 13.12 16.89 8.93
C GLN A 309 12.90 16.92 7.41
N TYR A 310 12.28 15.88 6.82
CA TYR A 310 11.98 15.88 5.38
C TYR A 310 10.75 16.67 5.00
N TYR A 311 9.93 17.12 5.97
CA TYR A 311 8.70 17.87 5.71
C TYR A 311 8.77 19.32 6.21
N PHE A 312 9.89 19.72 6.82
CA PHE A 312 10.14 21.08 7.26
C PHE A 312 11.55 21.48 6.82
N ASN A 313 11.71 22.69 6.30
CA ASN A 313 13.04 23.26 6.09
C ASN A 313 13.77 23.50 7.42
N ASP A 314 15.04 23.88 7.35
CA ASP A 314 15.88 24.24 8.52
C ASP A 314 15.29 25.38 9.38
N LEU A 315 14.30 26.14 8.86
CA LEU A 315 13.55 27.18 9.58
C LEU A 315 12.24 26.69 10.21
N GLY A 316 11.95 25.39 10.11
CA GLY A 316 10.72 24.78 10.63
C GLY A 316 9.47 25.07 9.80
N LYS A 317 9.60 25.45 8.52
CA LYS A 317 8.48 25.77 7.62
C LYS A 317 8.29 24.72 6.54
N VAL A 318 7.05 24.55 6.08
CA VAL A 318 6.70 23.65 4.97
C VAL A 318 6.81 24.41 3.63
N GLU A 319 8.05 24.72 3.25
CA GLU A 319 8.42 25.45 2.04
C GLU A 319 9.73 24.89 1.48
N ALA A 320 10.15 25.32 0.30
CA ALA A 320 11.45 24.96 -0.26
C ALA A 320 12.59 25.18 0.75
N GLY A 321 13.58 24.30 0.71
CA GLY A 321 14.72 24.29 1.64
C GLY A 321 15.56 25.55 1.56
N VAL A 322 16.30 25.88 2.62
CA VAL A 322 17.15 27.08 2.64
C VAL A 322 18.50 26.88 1.95
N ASN A 323 18.90 25.63 1.70
CA ASN A 323 20.16 25.27 1.05
C ASN A 323 20.07 23.90 0.35
N GLU A 324 21.09 23.52 -0.43
CA GLU A 324 21.12 22.28 -1.25
C GLU A 324 21.01 20.97 -0.45
N ASN A 325 21.25 21.01 0.87
CA ASN A 325 21.19 19.87 1.78
C ASN A 325 19.94 19.92 2.69
N ASP A 326 18.97 20.78 2.39
CA ASP A 326 17.72 20.94 3.12
C ASP A 326 16.53 20.47 2.25
N PRO A 327 16.38 19.15 2.01
CA PRO A 327 15.29 18.63 1.19
C PRO A 327 13.96 18.73 1.93
N VAL A 328 12.97 19.36 1.29
CA VAL A 328 11.60 19.44 1.84
C VAL A 328 10.59 18.84 0.89
N LEU A 329 9.89 17.82 1.34
CA LEU A 329 8.77 17.18 0.67
C LEU A 329 7.48 17.95 0.98
N GLY A 330 6.81 18.44 -0.06
CA GLY A 330 5.49 19.05 0.03
C GLY A 330 4.40 18.13 -0.48
N SER A 331 3.19 18.23 0.07
CA SER A 331 2.02 17.56 -0.51
C SER A 331 1.71 18.10 -1.90
N GLY A 332 0.90 17.37 -2.68
CA GLY A 332 0.51 17.76 -4.03
C GLY A 332 -0.08 19.18 -4.18
N PHE A 333 -0.53 19.83 -3.11
CA PHE A 333 -1.03 21.21 -3.10
C PHE A 333 -0.12 22.21 -2.34
N THR A 334 0.96 21.74 -1.73
CA THR A 334 1.90 22.58 -0.97
C THR A 334 2.63 23.50 -1.94
N LYS A 335 2.55 24.81 -1.70
CA LYS A 335 3.31 25.80 -2.46
C LYS A 335 4.80 25.68 -2.13
N ALA A 336 5.66 25.91 -3.12
CA ALA A 336 7.10 25.93 -2.86
C ALA A 336 7.55 27.15 -2.03
N LEU A 337 6.80 28.26 -2.06
CA LEU A 337 7.03 29.48 -1.28
C LEU A 337 5.67 30.00 -0.75
N SER A 338 5.50 30.24 0.57
CA SER A 338 4.22 30.79 1.09
C SER A 338 4.16 32.32 1.07
N SER A 339 5.26 33.02 0.80
CA SER A 339 5.36 34.48 0.97
C SER A 339 5.31 35.30 -0.32
N ARG A 340 4.55 34.87 -1.33
CA ARG A 340 4.24 35.68 -2.52
C ARG A 340 2.77 35.65 -2.89
#